data_AF-A0A1J3J1M2-F1
#
_entry.id   AF-A0A1J3J1M2-F1
#
_cell.length_a   1.000
_cell.length_b   1.000
_cell.length_c   1.000
_cell.angle_alpha   90.00
_cell.angle_beta   90.00
_cell.angle_gamma   90.00
#
_symmetry.space_group_name_H-M   'P 1'
#
loop_
_entity.id
_entity.type
_entity.pdbx_description
1 polymer ?
#
loop_
_entity_poly.entity_id
_entity_poly.type
_entity_poly.pdbx_seq_one_letter_code
_entity_poly.pdbx_strand_id
1 'polypeptide(L)'
;MPSRYYLLWTFWRILFPVQTVTFSDFFLADILTSMSKVLSDLERSVCRMVHRQVATVAWFEADSVCGSHSAAIPLVLVLPYLFRLFQCIRQYKDSKEIANIWNAGKYLTAVPVIFLSALKYFIDPDTWTYSIQPAWILAGLANTFFSFFWDILRDWDLSVFTRIFKFTRPDLCSHLLYGRRWVYIWVIGSNLVLRWTWTYKLSAHLRNNYITVFIITFLEIYRRFQWAFFRVENVWNKINNPKRASSHQSNPHPLRNDNNSEHDKLIAYSQSLGV
;
A
#
# COMPACT_ATOMS: atom_id res chain seq x y z
N MET A 1 -0.81 -26.76 -2.59
CA MET A 1 0.36 -26.55 -1.70
C MET A 1 -0.06 -26.73 -0.26
N PRO A 2 0.76 -27.35 0.61
CA PRO A 2 0.47 -27.42 2.03
C PRO A 2 0.36 -26.01 2.62
N SER A 3 -0.70 -25.75 3.38
CA SER A 3 -0.98 -24.44 4.00
C SER A 3 0.19 -23.90 4.85
N ARG A 4 1.02 -24.80 5.39
CA ARG A 4 2.16 -24.53 6.27
C ARG A 4 3.25 -23.64 5.64
N TYR A 5 3.46 -23.74 4.33
CA TYR A 5 4.49 -22.96 3.61
C TYR A 5 3.93 -21.78 2.82
N TYR A 6 2.61 -21.57 2.86
CA TYR A 6 1.95 -20.56 2.03
C TYR A 6 2.47 -19.14 2.31
N LEU A 7 2.69 -18.80 3.57
CA LEU A 7 3.21 -17.49 3.98
C LEU A 7 4.64 -17.27 3.49
N LEU A 8 5.54 -18.24 3.71
CA LEU A 8 6.94 -18.17 3.24
C LEU A 8 7.01 -18.09 1.71
N TRP A 9 6.17 -18.85 1.01
CA TRP A 9 6.06 -18.78 -0.43
C TRP A 9 5.53 -17.42 -0.92
N THR A 10 4.59 -16.82 -0.20
CA THR A 10 4.09 -15.47 -0.49
C THR A 10 5.21 -14.44 -0.33
N PHE A 11 6.02 -14.51 0.74
CA PHE A 11 7.21 -13.67 0.87
C PHE A 11 8.19 -13.83 -0.29
N TRP A 12 8.47 -15.06 -0.71
CA TRP A 12 9.33 -15.31 -1.86
C TRP A 12 8.80 -14.65 -3.15
N ARG A 13 7.49 -14.76 -3.42
CA ARG A 13 6.84 -14.11 -4.58
C ARG A 13 6.85 -12.58 -4.49
N ILE A 14 6.82 -12.01 -3.29
CA ILE A 14 6.95 -10.55 -3.09
C ILE A 14 8.37 -10.08 -3.43
N LEU A 15 9.40 -10.82 -3.00
CA LEU A 15 10.80 -10.50 -3.30
C LEU A 15 11.11 -10.63 -4.79
N PHE A 16 10.54 -11.64 -5.45
CA PHE A 16 10.76 -11.93 -6.85
C PHE A 16 9.42 -11.96 -7.62
N PRO A 17 8.90 -10.81 -8.07
CA PRO A 17 7.61 -10.70 -8.76
C PRO A 17 7.68 -11.16 -10.23
N VAL A 18 8.11 -12.40 -10.45
CA VAL A 18 8.22 -13.04 -11.77
C VAL A 18 6.86 -13.61 -12.21
N GLN A 19 6.08 -14.09 -11.25
CA GLN A 19 4.76 -14.69 -11.44
C GLN A 19 3.65 -13.63 -11.43
N THR A 20 2.44 -14.04 -11.83
CA THR A 20 1.25 -13.19 -11.73
C THR A 20 0.97 -12.84 -10.26
N VAL A 21 0.68 -11.57 -10.00
CA VAL A 21 0.48 -11.06 -8.64
C VAL A 21 -0.90 -11.49 -8.14
N THR A 22 -0.92 -12.31 -7.08
CA THR A 22 -2.18 -12.73 -6.45
C THR A 22 -2.64 -11.72 -5.40
N PHE A 23 -3.92 -11.77 -5.01
CA PHE A 23 -4.46 -10.87 -3.98
C PHE A 23 -3.67 -10.97 -2.66
N SER A 24 -3.26 -12.17 -2.25
CA SER A 24 -2.46 -12.37 -1.04
C SER A 24 -1.09 -11.71 -1.12
N ASP A 25 -0.42 -11.75 -2.28
CA ASP A 25 0.88 -11.08 -2.48
C ASP A 25 0.73 -9.56 -2.39
N PHE A 26 -0.33 -9.03 -3.01
CA PHE A 26 -0.69 -7.62 -2.94
C PHE A 26 -0.97 -7.19 -1.49
N PHE A 27 -1.78 -7.97 -0.77
CA PHE A 27 -2.25 -7.65 0.57
C PHE A 27 -1.12 -7.72 1.60
N LEU A 28 -0.30 -8.77 1.56
CA LEU A 28 0.83 -8.93 2.47
C LEU A 28 1.91 -7.87 2.21
N ALA A 29 2.24 -7.61 0.94
CA ALA A 29 3.23 -6.57 0.61
C ALA A 29 2.76 -5.19 1.08
N ASP A 30 1.45 -4.93 1.07
CA ASP A 30 0.87 -3.71 1.63
C ASP A 30 1.05 -3.62 3.15
N ILE A 31 0.88 -4.73 3.87
CA ILE A 31 1.16 -4.74 5.31
C ILE A 31 2.64 -4.41 5.56
N LEU A 32 3.55 -4.95 4.74
CA LEU A 32 4.99 -4.68 4.88
C LEU A 32 5.35 -3.19 4.76
N THR A 33 4.64 -2.40 3.96
CA THR A 33 4.92 -0.95 3.87
C THR A 33 4.70 -0.23 5.20
N SER A 34 3.72 -0.67 5.99
CA SER A 34 3.45 -0.11 7.33
C SER A 34 4.44 -0.64 8.39
N MET A 35 5.14 -1.74 8.09
CA MET A 35 6.19 -2.31 8.95
C MET A 35 7.59 -1.72 8.67
N SER A 36 7.75 -0.82 7.70
CA SER A 36 9.05 -0.27 7.31
C SER A 36 9.86 0.28 8.49
N LYS A 37 9.21 0.99 9.42
CA LYS A 37 9.88 1.51 10.63
C LYS A 37 10.38 0.39 11.54
N VAL A 38 9.56 -0.65 11.75
CA VAL A 38 9.90 -1.83 12.55
C VAL A 38 11.07 -2.59 11.92
N LEU A 39 11.06 -2.75 10.59
CA LEU A 39 12.16 -3.38 9.85
C LEU A 39 13.46 -2.57 9.99
N SER A 40 13.40 -1.24 9.96
CA SER A 40 14.56 -0.38 10.19
C SER A 40 15.08 -0.46 11.63
N ASP A 41 14.22 -0.57 12.63
CA ASP A 41 14.68 -0.77 14.02
C ASP A 41 15.25 -2.17 14.26
N LEU A 42 14.70 -3.17 13.57
CA LEU A 42 15.23 -4.53 13.56
C LEU A 42 16.62 -4.57 12.93
N GLU A 43 16.83 -3.91 11.79
CA GLU A 43 18.15 -3.80 11.15
C GLU A 43 19.19 -3.18 12.11
N ARG A 44 18.87 -2.05 12.75
CA ARG A 44 19.74 -1.43 13.76
C ARG A 44 20.05 -2.36 14.93
N SER A 45 19.04 -3.08 15.41
CA SER A 45 19.19 -4.02 16.52
C SER A 45 20.10 -5.18 16.15
N VAL A 46 19.89 -5.78 14.96
CA VAL A 46 20.72 -6.87 14.43
C VAL A 46 22.16 -6.40 14.19
N CYS A 47 22.36 -5.23 13.60
CA CYS A 47 23.68 -4.63 13.37
C CYS A 47 24.46 -4.54 14.69
N ARG A 48 23.85 -3.98 15.74
CA ARG A 48 24.47 -3.87 17.07
C ARG A 48 24.77 -5.22 17.72
N MET A 49 23.89 -6.20 17.55
CA MET A 49 24.11 -7.56 18.06
C MET A 49 25.30 -8.24 17.38
N VAL A 50 25.41 -8.12 16.05
CA VAL A 50 26.53 -8.71 15.27
C VAL A 50 27.86 -8.07 15.63
N HIS A 51 27.89 -6.75 15.83
CA HIS A 51 29.10 -6.02 16.23
C HIS A 51 29.42 -6.12 17.73
N ARG A 52 28.70 -6.97 18.50
CA ARG A 52 28.88 -7.16 19.94
C ARG A 52 28.74 -5.87 20.77
N GLN A 53 27.99 -4.89 20.28
CA GLN A 53 27.73 -3.60 20.92
C GLN A 53 26.48 -3.66 21.82
N VAL A 54 26.32 -4.76 22.56
CA VAL A 54 25.17 -4.98 23.44
C VAL A 54 25.61 -4.70 24.87
N ALA A 55 24.98 -3.73 25.53
CA ALA A 55 25.18 -3.38 26.95
C ALA A 55 26.61 -2.91 27.35
N THR A 56 27.40 -2.38 26.41
CA THR A 56 28.74 -1.77 26.66
C THR A 56 28.68 -0.24 26.67
N VAL A 57 29.69 0.47 27.21
CA VAL A 57 29.80 1.95 27.07
C VAL A 57 29.83 2.40 25.59
N ALA A 58 30.36 1.55 24.71
CA ALA A 58 30.28 1.70 23.25
C ALA A 58 28.84 1.69 22.68
N TRP A 59 27.82 1.37 23.48
CA TRP A 59 26.42 1.54 23.11
C TRP A 59 26.06 3.02 22.87
N PHE A 60 26.85 3.95 23.46
CA PHE A 60 26.77 5.39 23.23
C PHE A 60 27.76 5.91 22.17
N GLU A 61 28.86 5.19 21.86
CA GLU A 61 29.91 5.63 20.91
C GLU A 61 29.85 4.95 19.52
N ALA A 62 28.97 3.96 19.32
CA ALA A 62 28.85 3.18 18.08
C ALA A 62 28.20 3.93 16.89
N ASP A 63 28.41 5.23 16.78
CA ASP A 63 27.75 6.09 15.80
C ASP A 63 28.29 5.96 14.37
N SER A 64 29.40 5.27 14.14
CA SER A 64 30.01 5.17 12.81
C SER A 64 29.50 4.00 11.94
N VAL A 65 29.21 2.82 12.51
CA VAL A 65 28.88 1.62 11.70
C VAL A 65 27.37 1.34 11.64
N CYS A 66 26.70 1.33 12.79
CA CYS A 66 25.26 1.04 12.91
C CYS A 66 24.42 2.29 13.27
N GLY A 67 25.00 3.47 13.06
CA GLY A 67 24.45 4.77 13.47
C GLY A 67 23.43 5.37 12.50
N SER A 68 22.89 6.53 12.85
CA SER A 68 21.90 7.26 12.04
C SER A 68 22.42 7.73 10.67
N HIS A 69 23.74 7.74 10.48
CA HIS A 69 24.43 8.03 9.22
C HIS A 69 24.59 6.82 8.31
N SER A 70 24.11 5.63 8.70
CA SER A 70 24.18 4.45 7.86
C SER A 70 23.23 4.56 6.66
N ALA A 71 23.77 4.39 5.45
CA ALA A 71 22.99 4.29 4.22
C ALA A 71 22.07 3.07 4.20
N ALA A 72 22.27 2.08 5.08
CA ALA A 72 21.39 0.91 5.18
C ALA A 72 19.98 1.28 5.66
N ILE A 73 19.84 2.30 6.50
CA ILE A 73 18.55 2.73 7.07
C ILE A 73 17.55 3.15 5.98
N PRO A 74 17.85 4.14 5.10
CA PRO A 74 16.92 4.50 4.03
C PRO A 74 16.66 3.34 3.06
N LEU A 75 17.64 2.46 2.83
CA LEU A 75 17.46 1.28 1.98
C LEU A 75 16.42 0.32 2.57
N VAL A 76 16.54 -0.05 3.85
CA VAL A 76 15.56 -0.93 4.51
C VAL A 76 14.17 -0.29 4.58
N LEU A 77 14.11 1.03 4.80
CA LEU A 77 12.83 1.76 4.80
C LEU A 77 12.15 1.77 3.43
N VAL A 78 12.90 1.89 2.33
CA VAL A 78 12.34 1.99 0.99
C VAL A 78 11.99 0.63 0.37
N LEU A 79 12.65 -0.45 0.81
CA LEU A 79 12.49 -1.80 0.24
C LEU A 79 11.03 -2.26 0.11
N PRO A 80 10.16 -2.17 1.15
CA PRO A 80 8.75 -2.57 1.03
C PRO A 80 7.99 -1.79 -0.06
N TYR A 81 8.30 -0.51 -0.23
CA TYR A 81 7.68 0.34 -1.26
C TYR A 81 8.15 -0.04 -2.66
N LEU A 82 9.43 -0.41 -2.82
CA LEU A 82 9.96 -0.91 -4.10
C LEU A 82 9.34 -2.24 -4.50
N PHE A 83 9.13 -3.16 -3.55
CA PHE A 83 8.43 -4.42 -3.85
C PHE A 83 7.02 -4.15 -4.38
N ARG A 84 6.27 -3.23 -3.76
CA ARG A 84 4.95 -2.82 -4.27
C ARG A 84 5.03 -2.15 -5.64
N LEU A 85 6.01 -1.28 -5.84
CA LEU A 85 6.24 -0.62 -7.13
C LEU A 85 6.43 -1.66 -8.25
N PHE A 86 7.33 -2.62 -8.06
CA PHE A 86 7.59 -3.67 -9.04
C PHE A 86 6.39 -4.59 -9.26
N GLN A 87 5.65 -4.94 -8.21
CA GLN A 87 4.39 -5.69 -8.33
C GLN A 87 3.37 -4.94 -9.19
N CYS A 88 3.21 -3.62 -8.98
CA CYS A 88 2.25 -2.81 -9.75
C CYS A 88 2.65 -2.69 -11.22
N ILE A 89 3.96 -2.53 -11.50
CA ILE A 89 4.49 -2.51 -12.87
C ILE A 89 4.26 -3.86 -13.56
N ARG A 90 4.49 -4.98 -12.85
CA ARG A 90 4.22 -6.32 -13.35
C ARG A 90 2.74 -6.51 -13.66
N GLN A 91 1.87 -6.11 -12.74
CA GLN A 91 0.42 -6.19 -12.92
C GLN A 91 -0.06 -5.35 -14.11
N TYR A 92 0.54 -4.18 -14.34
CA TYR A 92 0.29 -3.38 -15.54
C TYR A 92 0.75 -4.11 -16.81
N LYS A 93 1.91 -4.77 -16.80
CA LYS A 93 2.38 -5.55 -17.95
C LYS A 93 1.41 -6.66 -18.33
N ASP A 94 0.79 -7.29 -17.33
CA ASP A 94 -0.12 -8.43 -17.49
C ASP A 94 -1.54 -7.99 -17.88
N SER A 95 -2.13 -7.00 -17.21
CA SER A 95 -3.53 -6.57 -17.44
C SER A 95 -3.68 -5.39 -18.40
N LYS A 96 -2.61 -4.61 -18.63
CA LYS A 96 -2.62 -3.33 -19.37
C LYS A 96 -3.54 -2.25 -18.80
N GLU A 97 -4.02 -2.42 -17.57
CA GLU A 97 -4.89 -1.44 -16.92
C GLU A 97 -4.10 -0.25 -16.35
N ILE A 98 -4.40 0.96 -16.81
CA ILE A 98 -3.72 2.20 -16.39
C ILE A 98 -3.83 2.44 -14.86
N ALA A 99 -4.87 1.91 -14.21
CA ALA A 99 -4.99 1.96 -12.74
C ALA A 99 -3.76 1.37 -12.04
N ASN A 100 -3.13 0.33 -12.59
CA ASN A 100 -1.93 -0.27 -12.00
C ASN A 100 -0.71 0.65 -12.07
N ILE A 101 -0.60 1.50 -13.09
CA ILE A 101 0.43 2.54 -13.16
C ILE A 101 0.19 3.60 -12.08
N TRP A 102 -1.04 4.05 -11.90
CA TRP A 102 -1.34 5.01 -10.83
C TRP A 102 -1.05 4.44 -9.44
N ASN A 103 -1.30 3.14 -9.23
CA ASN A 103 -0.92 2.47 -7.99
C ASN A 103 0.62 2.40 -7.84
N ALA A 104 1.36 2.15 -8.93
CA ALA A 104 2.82 2.23 -8.93
C ALA A 104 3.30 3.64 -8.55
N GLY A 105 2.71 4.67 -9.16
CA GLY A 105 2.97 6.08 -8.87
C GLY A 105 2.73 6.44 -7.41
N LYS A 106 1.68 5.88 -6.78
CA LYS A 106 1.43 6.04 -5.34
C LYS A 106 2.65 5.60 -4.51
N TYR A 107 3.18 4.39 -4.74
CA TYR A 107 4.34 3.91 -3.99
C TYR A 107 5.62 4.67 -4.34
N LEU A 108 5.74 5.15 -5.59
CA LEU A 108 6.86 5.99 -6.00
C LEU A 108 6.89 7.31 -5.23
N THR A 109 5.73 7.90 -4.88
CA THR A 109 5.68 9.16 -4.12
C THR A 109 6.25 9.04 -2.70
N ALA A 110 6.33 7.84 -2.13
CA ALA A 110 6.95 7.61 -0.82
C ALA A 110 8.50 7.61 -0.89
N VAL A 111 9.08 7.30 -2.06
CA VAL A 111 10.53 7.17 -2.23
C VAL A 111 11.28 8.49 -1.96
N PRO A 112 10.89 9.64 -2.54
CA PRO A 112 11.52 10.92 -2.22
C PRO A 112 11.42 11.28 -0.73
N VAL A 113 10.30 10.97 -0.07
CA VAL A 113 10.10 11.27 1.36
C VAL A 113 11.14 10.56 2.22
N ILE A 114 11.47 9.31 1.89
CA ILE A 114 12.44 8.49 2.63
C ILE A 114 13.87 9.02 2.40
N PHE A 115 14.26 9.22 1.14
CA PHE A 115 15.61 9.68 0.82
C PHE A 115 15.89 11.09 1.34
N LEU A 116 14.96 12.03 1.15
CA LEU A 116 15.10 13.39 1.70
C LEU A 116 15.16 13.37 3.23
N SER A 117 14.39 12.49 3.89
CA SER A 117 14.47 12.34 5.35
C SER A 117 15.82 11.80 5.84
N ALA A 118 16.51 10.98 5.04
CA ALA A 118 17.84 10.47 5.37
C ALA A 118 18.93 11.50 5.08
N LEU A 119 18.74 12.31 4.04
CA LEU A 119 19.65 13.39 3.66
C LEU A 119 19.89 14.41 4.79
N LYS A 120 18.92 14.56 5.71
CA LYS A 120 19.05 15.33 6.95
C LYS A 120 20.33 15.04 7.73
N TYR A 121 20.83 13.79 7.71
CA TYR A 121 22.01 13.40 8.48
C TYR A 121 23.33 13.62 7.74
N PHE A 122 23.31 14.02 6.46
CA PHE A 122 24.52 14.20 5.65
C PHE A 122 24.77 15.65 5.23
N ILE A 123 23.83 16.55 5.52
CA ILE A 123 23.86 17.95 5.08
C ILE A 123 23.87 18.89 6.29
N ASP A 124 24.49 20.05 6.13
CA ASP A 124 24.53 21.11 7.13
C ASP A 124 23.12 21.57 7.56
N PRO A 125 22.93 21.96 8.84
CA PRO A 125 21.62 22.36 9.38
C PRO A 125 20.94 23.51 8.63
N ASP A 126 21.73 24.45 8.11
CA ASP A 126 21.22 25.62 7.38
C ASP A 126 20.64 25.20 6.03
N THR A 127 21.40 24.43 5.24
CA THR A 127 20.92 23.90 3.96
C THR A 127 19.72 22.96 4.13
N TRP A 128 19.70 22.16 5.21
CA TRP A 128 18.53 21.37 5.57
C TRP A 128 17.28 22.25 5.75
N THR A 129 17.38 23.29 6.58
CA THR A 129 16.23 24.11 6.99
C THR A 129 15.68 24.94 5.83
N TYR A 130 16.55 25.54 5.02
CA TYR A 130 16.13 26.47 3.96
C TYR A 130 15.83 25.79 2.61
N SER A 131 16.43 24.64 2.30
CA SER A 131 16.29 24.02 0.97
C SER A 131 15.65 22.64 1.00
N ILE A 132 16.15 21.73 1.85
CA ILE A 132 15.73 20.31 1.80
C ILE A 132 14.43 20.06 2.56
N GLN A 133 14.24 20.71 3.71
CA GLN A 133 13.07 20.53 4.55
C GLN A 133 11.76 20.94 3.84
N PRO A 134 11.68 22.08 3.11
CA PRO A 134 10.49 22.40 2.32
C PRO A 134 10.18 21.34 1.25
N ALA A 135 11.21 20.87 0.52
CA ALA A 135 11.05 19.81 -0.48
C ALA A 135 10.55 18.49 0.13
N TRP A 136 11.08 18.13 1.32
CA TRP A 136 10.65 16.96 2.08
C TRP A 136 9.19 17.09 2.54
N ILE A 137 8.77 18.26 3.03
CA ILE A 137 7.38 18.55 3.40
C ILE A 137 6.46 18.42 2.18
N LEU A 138 6.82 19.01 1.04
CA LEU A 138 6.04 18.92 -0.19
C LEU A 138 5.90 17.47 -0.68
N ALA A 139 6.98 16.69 -0.65
CA ALA A 139 6.93 15.28 -0.97
C ALA A 139 6.03 14.50 0.01
N GLY A 140 6.11 14.79 1.30
CA GLY A 140 5.27 14.19 2.33
C GLY A 140 3.78 14.49 2.15
N LEU A 141 3.46 15.74 1.80
CA LEU A 141 2.10 16.17 1.47
C LEU A 141 1.60 15.46 0.20
N ALA A 142 2.39 15.44 -0.88
CA ALA A 142 2.02 14.77 -2.12
C ALA A 142 1.73 13.27 -1.90
N ASN A 143 2.61 12.57 -1.17
CA ASN A 143 2.40 11.17 -0.81
C ASN A 143 1.14 10.96 0.05
N THR A 144 0.92 11.86 1.02
CA THR A 144 -0.25 11.83 1.90
C THR A 144 -1.54 11.95 1.11
N PHE A 145 -1.66 13.00 0.28
CA PHE A 145 -2.86 13.25 -0.52
C PHE A 145 -3.10 12.16 -1.55
N PHE A 146 -2.08 11.78 -2.32
CA PHE A 146 -2.22 10.73 -3.33
C PHE A 146 -2.73 9.45 -2.67
N SER A 147 -2.05 8.99 -1.61
CA SER A 147 -2.42 7.74 -0.95
C SER A 147 -3.78 7.81 -0.27
N PHE A 148 -4.15 8.96 0.28
CA PHE A 148 -5.48 9.17 0.88
C PHE A 148 -6.59 9.08 -0.17
N PHE A 149 -6.46 9.77 -1.30
CA PHE A 149 -7.43 9.69 -2.38
C PHE A 149 -7.49 8.29 -2.99
N TRP A 150 -6.35 7.60 -3.09
CA TRP A 150 -6.29 6.22 -3.55
C TRP A 150 -7.12 5.29 -2.67
N ASP A 151 -6.93 5.36 -1.35
CA ASP A 151 -7.68 4.52 -0.40
C ASP A 151 -9.19 4.70 -0.57
N ILE A 152 -9.66 5.94 -0.61
CA ILE A 152 -11.09 6.27 -0.67
C ILE A 152 -11.70 5.84 -2.01
N LEU A 153 -11.05 6.22 -3.12
CA LEU A 153 -11.63 6.06 -4.45
C LEU A 153 -11.44 4.65 -5.03
N ARG A 154 -10.29 4.01 -4.77
CA ARG A 154 -9.93 2.73 -5.38
C ARG A 154 -10.03 1.57 -4.40
N ASP A 155 -9.48 1.72 -3.20
CA ASP A 155 -9.40 0.58 -2.27
C ASP A 155 -10.71 0.30 -1.57
N TRP A 156 -11.43 1.33 -1.15
CA TRP A 156 -12.73 1.24 -0.48
C TRP A 156 -13.92 1.45 -1.42
N ASP A 157 -13.67 1.91 -2.66
CA ASP A 157 -14.71 2.23 -3.66
C ASP A 157 -15.85 3.06 -3.08
N LEU A 158 -15.48 4.06 -2.26
CA LEU A 158 -16.42 5.01 -1.68
C LEU A 158 -16.74 6.10 -2.71
N SER A 159 -17.10 5.70 -3.93
CA SER A 159 -17.77 6.51 -4.95
C SER A 159 -19.02 7.23 -4.40
N VAL A 160 -19.51 6.76 -3.24
CA VAL A 160 -20.52 7.38 -2.39
C VAL A 160 -20.06 8.75 -1.85
N PHE A 161 -18.77 9.00 -1.59
CA PHE A 161 -18.26 10.29 -1.09
C PHE A 161 -18.50 11.44 -2.10
N THR A 162 -18.30 11.17 -3.39
CA THR A 162 -18.63 12.11 -4.48
C THR A 162 -20.13 12.37 -4.59
N ARG A 163 -20.97 11.46 -4.08
CA ARG A 163 -22.43 11.52 -4.11
C ARG A 163 -23.05 11.93 -2.75
N ILE A 164 -22.28 11.92 -1.66
CA ILE A 164 -22.67 12.45 -0.34
C ILE A 164 -22.61 13.98 -0.38
N PHE A 165 -21.59 14.55 -1.01
CA PHE A 165 -21.53 16.00 -1.27
C PHE A 165 -22.53 16.43 -2.34
N LYS A 166 -22.87 15.55 -3.28
CA LYS A 166 -23.91 15.78 -4.29
C LYS A 166 -25.24 15.21 -3.77
N PHE A 167 -25.87 15.98 -2.88
CA PHE A 167 -27.09 15.72 -2.08
C PHE A 167 -28.36 15.31 -2.87
N THR A 168 -28.27 14.52 -3.93
CA THR A 168 -29.35 14.42 -4.93
C THR A 168 -30.07 13.08 -4.92
N ARG A 169 -29.50 11.92 -4.52
CA ARG A 169 -30.30 10.67 -4.33
C ARG A 169 -29.68 9.69 -3.30
N PRO A 170 -30.39 9.34 -2.22
CA PRO A 170 -29.91 8.41 -1.18
C PRO A 170 -30.00 6.91 -1.54
N ASP A 171 -30.65 6.54 -2.65
CA ASP A 171 -31.07 5.16 -2.94
C ASP A 171 -29.96 4.14 -3.25
N LEU A 172 -28.70 4.57 -3.42
CA LEU A 172 -27.57 3.63 -3.58
C LEU A 172 -26.78 3.39 -2.27
N CYS A 173 -27.19 4.05 -1.18
CA CYS A 173 -26.59 4.00 0.16
C CYS A 173 -27.22 2.91 1.04
N SER A 174 -28.11 2.09 0.48
CA SER A 174 -28.86 1.00 1.13
C SER A 174 -28.06 -0.30 1.26
N HIS A 175 -26.93 -0.43 0.57
CA HIS A 175 -26.10 -1.65 0.55
C HIS A 175 -24.72 -1.47 1.19
N LEU A 176 -24.53 -0.45 2.03
CA LEU A 176 -23.38 -0.39 2.94
C LEU A 176 -23.64 -1.41 4.05
N LEU A 177 -22.84 -2.49 4.10
CA LEU A 177 -23.05 -3.62 5.02
C LEU A 177 -23.13 -3.18 6.49
N TYR A 178 -22.39 -2.12 6.87
CA TYR A 178 -22.42 -1.64 8.25
C TYR A 178 -23.67 -0.82 8.62
N GLY A 179 -24.53 -0.46 7.65
CA GLY A 179 -25.77 0.31 7.83
C GLY A 179 -25.61 1.72 8.45
N ARG A 180 -24.43 2.04 9.00
CA ARG A 180 -24.14 3.23 9.80
C ARG A 180 -23.12 4.11 9.07
N ARG A 181 -23.63 5.19 8.49
CA ARG A 181 -22.83 6.21 7.77
C ARG A 181 -21.69 6.80 8.61
N TRP A 182 -21.88 6.89 9.93
CA TRP A 182 -20.88 7.37 10.88
C TRP A 182 -19.57 6.57 10.85
N VAL A 183 -19.62 5.26 10.60
CA VAL A 183 -18.40 4.43 10.53
C VAL A 183 -17.52 4.85 9.35
N TYR A 184 -18.11 5.09 8.18
CA TYR A 184 -17.35 5.53 7.00
C TYR A 184 -16.78 6.94 7.19
N ILE A 185 -17.53 7.87 7.79
CA ILE A 185 -17.02 9.21 8.13
C ILE A 185 -15.83 9.10 9.10
N TRP A 186 -15.96 8.28 10.14
CA TRP A 186 -14.91 8.06 11.12
C TRP A 186 -13.66 7.40 10.51
N VAL A 187 -13.81 6.42 9.61
CA VAL A 187 -12.68 5.77 8.93
C VAL A 187 -11.96 6.74 8.00
N ILE A 188 -12.70 7.55 7.24
CA ILE A 188 -12.11 8.59 6.38
C ILE A 188 -11.34 9.61 7.22
N GLY A 189 -11.97 10.12 8.29
CA GLY A 189 -11.35 11.11 9.18
C GLY A 189 -10.11 10.55 9.89
N SER A 190 -10.23 9.37 10.50
CA SER A 190 -9.10 8.72 11.17
C SER A 190 -7.97 8.38 10.19
N ASN A 191 -8.26 7.90 8.98
CA ASN A 191 -7.21 7.65 7.97
C ASN A 191 -6.46 8.93 7.60
N LEU A 192 -7.15 10.07 7.47
CA LEU A 192 -6.48 11.35 7.18
C LEU A 192 -5.58 11.79 8.34
N VAL A 193 -6.10 11.79 9.56
CA VAL A 193 -5.34 12.20 10.76
C VAL A 193 -4.13 11.29 10.97
N LEU A 194 -4.31 9.98 10.85
CA LEU A 194 -3.22 9.01 11.02
C LEU A 194 -2.17 9.12 9.91
N ARG A 195 -2.54 9.58 8.71
CA ARG A 195 -1.58 9.88 7.65
C ARG A 195 -0.77 11.13 7.90
N TRP A 196 -1.22 12.03 8.78
CA TRP A 196 -0.44 13.22 9.17
C TRP A 196 0.52 12.92 10.31
N THR A 197 0.54 11.70 10.84
CA THR A 197 1.44 11.33 11.93
C THR A 197 2.90 11.64 11.62
N TRP A 198 3.37 11.50 10.37
CA TRP A 198 4.76 11.80 9.96
C TRP A 198 5.24 13.21 10.36
N THR A 199 4.33 14.17 10.57
CA THR A 199 4.62 15.52 11.06
C THR A 199 5.30 15.53 12.43
N TYR A 200 5.18 14.47 13.24
CA TYR A 200 5.92 14.33 14.51
C TYR A 200 7.43 14.51 14.30
N LYS A 201 7.94 14.15 13.11
CA LYS A 201 9.35 14.29 12.75
C LYS A 201 9.78 15.76 12.66
N LEU A 202 8.87 16.73 12.53
CA LEU A 202 9.21 18.16 12.50
C LEU A 202 9.76 18.64 13.85
N SER A 203 9.25 18.11 14.95
CA SER A 203 9.71 18.45 16.29
C SER A 203 10.81 17.49 16.75
N ALA A 204 11.99 18.02 17.06
CA ALA A 204 13.09 17.22 17.61
C ALA A 204 12.72 16.58 18.95
N HIS A 205 11.97 17.30 19.80
CA HIS A 205 11.52 16.80 21.10
C HIS A 205 10.61 15.57 20.97
N LEU A 206 9.65 15.61 20.04
CA LEU A 206 8.75 14.49 19.79
C LEU A 206 9.46 13.30 19.13
N ARG A 207 10.45 13.57 18.26
CA ARG A 207 11.22 12.53 17.57
C ARG A 207 12.09 11.71 18.51
N ASN A 208 12.70 12.37 19.50
CA ASN A 208 13.61 11.73 20.43
C ASN A 208 12.88 11.02 21.59
N ASN A 209 11.58 11.26 21.75
CA ASN A 209 10.76 10.60 22.75
C ASN A 209 10.34 9.20 22.27
N TYR A 210 10.87 8.16 22.91
CA TYR A 210 10.57 6.77 22.57
C TYR A 210 9.09 6.40 22.71
N ILE A 211 8.36 7.02 23.65
CA ILE A 211 6.91 6.81 23.83
C ILE A 211 6.16 7.34 22.60
N THR A 212 6.52 8.53 22.12
CA THR A 212 5.91 9.11 20.92
C THR A 212 6.17 8.23 19.70
N VAL A 213 7.41 7.77 19.50
CA VAL A 213 7.75 6.88 18.38
C VAL A 213 6.96 5.56 18.47
N PHE A 214 6.84 4.97 19.66
CA PHE A 214 6.05 3.77 19.88
C PHE A 214 4.57 3.97 19.55
N ILE A 215 3.95 5.04 20.07
CA ILE A 215 2.53 5.35 19.81
C ILE A 215 2.29 5.58 18.32
N ILE A 216 3.13 6.37 17.65
CA ILE A 216 2.99 6.63 16.21
C ILE A 216 3.12 5.35 15.39
N THR A 217 4.06 4.47 15.75
CA THR A 217 4.25 3.18 15.08
C THR A 217 3.05 2.25 15.30
N PHE A 218 2.51 2.22 16.52
CA PHE A 218 1.28 1.48 16.84
C PHE A 218 0.06 2.00 16.06
N LEU A 219 -0.08 3.33 15.99
CA LEU A 219 -1.14 3.98 15.23
C LEU A 219 -1.06 3.71 13.72
N GLU A 220 0.15 3.56 13.16
CA GLU A 220 0.33 3.15 11.76
C GLU A 220 -0.15 1.71 11.52
N ILE A 221 0.11 0.79 12.46
CA ILE A 221 -0.43 -0.58 12.41
C ILE A 221 -1.96 -0.55 12.47
N TYR A 222 -2.52 0.24 13.40
CA TYR A 222 -3.96 0.40 13.54
C TYR A 222 -4.61 0.96 12.27
N ARG A 223 -4.01 1.97 11.64
CA ARG A 223 -4.47 2.53 10.35
C ARG A 223 -4.52 1.45 9.26
N ARG A 224 -3.52 0.58 9.21
CA ARG A 224 -3.46 -0.51 8.23
C ARG A 224 -4.47 -1.62 8.53
N PHE A 225 -4.70 -1.91 9.80
CA PHE A 225 -5.79 -2.78 10.26
C PHE A 225 -7.14 -2.24 9.78
N GLN A 226 -7.44 -0.96 10.00
CA GLN A 226 -8.67 -0.33 9.48
C GLN A 226 -8.77 -0.50 7.95
N TRP A 227 -7.74 -0.12 7.21
CA TRP A 227 -7.71 -0.26 5.75
C TRP A 227 -7.97 -1.71 5.28
N ALA A 228 -7.41 -2.70 5.97
CA ALA A 228 -7.54 -4.11 5.63
C ALA A 228 -9.00 -4.60 5.67
N PHE A 229 -9.77 -4.22 6.71
CA PHE A 229 -11.19 -4.60 6.79
C PHE A 229 -11.99 -4.10 5.58
N PHE A 230 -11.92 -2.79 5.31
CA PHE A 230 -12.66 -2.19 4.21
C PHE A 230 -12.18 -2.68 2.85
N ARG A 231 -10.89 -3.00 2.72
CA ARG A 231 -10.37 -3.57 1.48
C ARG A 231 -10.91 -4.98 1.22
N VAL A 232 -10.89 -5.84 2.22
CA VAL A 232 -11.43 -7.21 2.12
C VAL A 232 -12.93 -7.15 1.85
N GLU A 233 -13.66 -6.26 2.53
CA GLU A 233 -15.08 -6.02 2.28
C GLU A 233 -15.35 -5.60 0.83
N ASN A 234 -14.58 -4.64 0.30
CA ASN A 234 -14.76 -4.19 -1.09
C ASN A 234 -14.51 -5.33 -2.09
N VAL A 235 -13.48 -6.15 -1.87
CA VAL A 235 -13.20 -7.31 -2.72
C VAL A 235 -14.33 -8.34 -2.62
N TRP A 236 -14.82 -8.63 -1.41
CA TRP A 236 -15.94 -9.53 -1.17
C TRP A 236 -17.21 -9.07 -1.91
N ASN A 237 -17.51 -7.76 -1.85
CA ASN A 237 -18.65 -7.17 -2.54
C ASN A 237 -18.53 -7.28 -4.07
N LYS A 238 -17.32 -7.10 -4.63
CA LYS A 238 -17.07 -7.23 -6.07
C LYS A 238 -17.25 -8.67 -6.57
N ILE A 239 -16.84 -9.65 -5.77
CA ILE A 239 -17.01 -11.08 -6.10
C ILE A 239 -18.51 -11.45 -6.06
N ASN A 240 -19.25 -11.00 -5.06
CA ASN A 240 -20.65 -11.37 -4.87
C ASN A 240 -21.63 -10.57 -5.76
N ASN A 241 -21.24 -9.42 -6.30
CA ASN A 241 -22.09 -8.58 -7.17
C ASN A 241 -21.41 -8.24 -8.52
N PRO A 242 -21.21 -9.22 -9.41
CA PRO A 242 -20.45 -9.05 -10.65
C PRO A 242 -21.09 -8.05 -11.64
N LYS A 243 -22.42 -7.86 -11.62
CA LYS A 243 -23.13 -6.89 -12.48
C LYS A 243 -22.67 -5.43 -12.27
N ARG A 244 -22.05 -5.11 -11.14
CA ARG A 244 -21.53 -3.77 -10.79
C ARG A 244 -20.05 -3.59 -11.11
N ALA A 245 -19.29 -4.69 -11.21
CA ALA A 245 -17.89 -4.67 -11.65
C ALA A 245 -17.79 -4.20 -13.11
N SER A 246 -18.73 -4.65 -13.96
CA SER A 246 -18.79 -4.27 -15.38
C SER A 246 -19.20 -2.82 -15.63
N SER A 247 -19.91 -2.17 -14.69
CA SER A 247 -20.38 -0.77 -14.87
C SER A 247 -19.32 0.29 -14.52
N HIS A 248 -18.26 -0.07 -13.79
CA HIS A 248 -17.14 0.83 -13.48
C HIS A 248 -15.93 0.63 -14.41
N GLN A 249 -16.01 -0.35 -15.32
CA GLN A 249 -15.00 -0.64 -16.33
C GLN A 249 -15.64 -0.42 -17.70
N SER A 250 -15.69 0.84 -18.15
CA SER A 250 -16.04 1.17 -19.53
C SER A 250 -14.92 0.67 -20.45
N ASN A 251 -14.99 -0.61 -20.79
CA ASN A 251 -14.72 -1.22 -22.10
C ASN A 251 -14.68 -2.75 -21.91
N PRO A 252 -15.80 -3.47 -22.13
CA PRO A 252 -15.69 -4.85 -22.52
C PRO A 252 -15.27 -4.87 -23.99
N HIS A 253 -14.00 -5.16 -24.25
CA HIS A 253 -13.67 -5.84 -25.50
C HIS A 253 -14.47 -7.16 -25.46
N PRO A 254 -15.32 -7.45 -26.46
CA PRO A 254 -16.09 -8.68 -26.42
C PRO A 254 -15.12 -9.86 -26.50
N LEU A 255 -15.07 -10.64 -25.42
CA LEU A 255 -14.65 -12.03 -25.52
C LEU A 255 -15.64 -12.70 -26.47
N ARG A 256 -15.19 -12.87 -27.71
CA ARG A 256 -15.84 -13.69 -28.73
C ARG A 256 -16.01 -15.08 -28.12
N ASN A 257 -17.27 -15.43 -27.82
CA ASN A 257 -17.67 -16.78 -27.44
C ASN A 257 -17.46 -17.69 -28.64
N ASP A 258 -16.26 -18.28 -28.79
CA ASP A 258 -15.99 -19.27 -29.85
C ASP A 258 -16.69 -20.62 -29.59
N ASN A 259 -17.31 -20.82 -28.43
CA ASN A 259 -18.02 -22.06 -28.08
C ASN A 259 -19.33 -22.26 -28.87
N ASN A 260 -19.94 -21.22 -29.43
CA ASN A 260 -21.15 -21.39 -30.25
C ASN A 260 -20.80 -21.89 -31.66
N SER A 261 -19.59 -21.60 -32.17
CA SER A 261 -19.20 -21.98 -33.52
C SER A 261 -18.86 -23.47 -33.68
N GLU A 262 -18.41 -24.13 -32.60
CA GLU A 262 -18.19 -25.59 -32.61
C GLU A 262 -19.48 -26.36 -32.34
N HIS A 263 -20.36 -25.84 -31.47
CA HIS A 263 -21.64 -26.48 -31.19
C HIS A 263 -22.57 -26.47 -32.43
N ASP A 264 -22.59 -25.37 -33.19
CA ASP A 264 -23.37 -25.27 -34.42
C ASP A 264 -22.78 -26.13 -35.56
N LYS A 265 -21.45 -26.33 -35.59
CA LYS A 265 -20.79 -27.24 -36.55
C LYS A 265 -21.04 -28.71 -36.22
N LEU A 266 -21.10 -29.09 -34.94
CA LEU A 266 -21.42 -30.45 -34.51
C LEU A 266 -22.90 -30.80 -34.76
N ILE A 267 -23.81 -29.85 -34.58
CA ILE A 267 -25.23 -30.03 -34.91
C ILE A 267 -25.43 -30.17 -36.42
N ALA A 268 -24.76 -29.34 -37.22
CA ALA A 268 -24.80 -29.43 -38.70
C ALA A 268 -24.18 -30.74 -39.24
N TYR A 269 -23.18 -31.32 -38.55
CA TYR A 269 -22.60 -32.61 -38.91
C TYR A 269 -23.51 -33.79 -38.51
N SER A 270 -24.24 -33.68 -37.41
CA SER A 270 -25.22 -34.71 -37.01
C SER A 270 -26.44 -34.76 -37.93
N GLN A 271 -26.85 -33.62 -38.50
CA GLN A 271 -27.99 -33.53 -39.42
C GLN A 271 -27.66 -33.98 -40.85
N SER A 272 -26.38 -34.07 -41.24
CA SER A 272 -25.96 -34.57 -42.56
C SER A 272 -25.71 -36.08 -42.61
N LEU A 273 -25.64 -36.75 -41.46
CA LEU A 273 -25.41 -38.20 -41.31
C LEU A 273 -26.66 -38.94 -40.85
N GLY A 274 -27.80 -38.64 -41.48
CA GLY A 274 -29.11 -39.20 -41.15
C GLY A 274 -29.11 -40.68 -40.73
N VAL A 275 -29.42 -40.90 -39.46
CA VAL A 275 -30.19 -42.03 -38.90
C VAL A 275 -31.20 -41.42 -37.94
#